data_AF-A0A939L3F1-F1
#
_entry.id   AF-A0A939L3F1-F1
#
_cell.length_a   1.000
_cell.length_b   1.000
_cell.length_c   1.000
_cell.angle_alpha   90.00
_cell.angle_beta   90.00
_cell.angle_gamma   90.00
#
_symmetry.space_group_name_H-M   'P 1'
#
loop_
_entity.id
_entity.type
_entity.pdbx_description
1 polymer ?
#
loop_
_entity_poly.entity_id
_entity_poly.type
_entity_poly.pdbx_seq_one_letter_code
_entity_poly.pdbx_strand_id
1 'polypeptide(L)'
;ALLVGLLAERGPTGASLHLTRTAARLAPDQAVAVLTELRELGLAEEAAELFHAFWAYPAAAVPGLLAALERAGQNADGATLLWEWGSAPTSELTSLAACLQQHDRSADVRTLLRQAAGRPTADLADLAAGLPPALATLLLHELAALRPPVELVRLAAALDGDPELYGQLLAALRADETRHRTTLATLRTEGLPTDPPAAPRSRWGRR
;
A
#
# COMPACT_ATOMS: atom_id res chain seq x y z
N ALA A 1 -17.77 -0.12 25.31
CA ALA A 1 -17.83 -1.60 25.31
C ALA A 1 -18.86 -2.23 26.28
N LEU A 2 -19.30 -1.57 27.36
CA LEU A 2 -20.18 -2.18 28.38
C LEU A 2 -21.48 -2.80 27.83
N LEU A 3 -22.18 -2.12 26.91
CA LEU A 3 -23.38 -2.67 26.27
C LEU A 3 -23.07 -3.92 25.44
N VAL A 4 -21.91 -3.96 24.78
CA VAL A 4 -21.45 -5.13 24.02
C VAL A 4 -21.26 -6.32 24.98
N GLY A 5 -20.62 -6.11 26.13
CA GLY A 5 -20.46 -7.15 27.16
C GLY A 5 -21.80 -7.68 27.68
N LEU A 6 -22.77 -6.80 27.96
CA LEU A 6 -24.12 -7.21 28.37
C LEU A 6 -24.83 -8.04 27.29
N LEU A 7 -24.67 -7.67 26.02
CA LEU A 7 -25.25 -8.43 24.89
C LEU A 7 -24.53 -9.76 24.65
N ALA A 8 -23.23 -9.84 24.90
CA ALA A 8 -22.47 -11.09 24.80
C ALA A 8 -22.93 -12.10 25.87
N GLU A 9 -23.21 -11.64 27.09
CA GLU A 9 -23.64 -12.51 28.19
C GLU A 9 -25.13 -12.88 28.16
N ARG A 10 -25.99 -11.94 27.77
CA ARG A 10 -27.45 -12.05 27.96
C ARG A 10 -28.29 -11.66 26.74
N GLY A 11 -27.64 -11.23 25.66
CA GLY A 11 -28.31 -10.79 24.45
C GLY A 11 -28.67 -11.94 23.51
N PRO A 12 -29.43 -11.65 22.45
CA PRO A 12 -29.62 -12.59 21.35
C PRO A 12 -28.29 -12.97 20.71
N THR A 13 -28.17 -14.20 20.22
CA THR A 13 -26.98 -14.69 19.52
C THR A 13 -26.55 -13.71 18.41
N GLY A 14 -25.30 -13.27 18.43
CA GLY A 14 -24.72 -12.37 17.43
C GLY A 14 -25.04 -10.88 17.62
N ALA A 15 -25.82 -10.49 18.63
CA ALA A 15 -26.14 -9.08 18.89
C ALA A 15 -24.90 -8.27 19.29
N SER A 16 -23.99 -8.85 20.10
CA SER A 16 -22.71 -8.22 20.46
C SER A 16 -21.85 -7.97 19.23
N LEU A 17 -21.66 -8.99 18.39
CA LEU A 17 -20.89 -8.90 17.14
C LEU A 17 -21.46 -7.86 16.17
N HIS A 18 -22.78 -7.82 16.00
CA HIS A 18 -23.41 -6.81 15.13
C HIS A 18 -23.16 -5.39 15.64
N LEU A 19 -23.39 -5.15 16.93
CA LEU A 19 -23.15 -3.83 17.53
C LEU A 19 -21.69 -3.40 17.40
N THR A 20 -20.78 -4.32 17.71
CA THR A 20 -19.33 -4.14 17.56
C THR A 20 -18.96 -3.74 16.13
N ARG A 21 -19.48 -4.44 15.11
CA ARG A 21 -19.26 -4.10 13.70
C ARG A 21 -19.70 -2.66 13.36
N THR A 22 -20.75 -2.15 14.00
CA THR A 22 -21.19 -0.76 13.78
C THR A 22 -20.24 0.29 14.34
N ALA A 23 -19.40 -0.07 15.33
CA ALA A 23 -18.40 0.85 15.89
C ALA A 23 -17.31 1.24 14.86
N ALA A 24 -17.13 0.45 13.79
CA ALA A 24 -16.27 0.82 12.66
C ALA A 24 -16.81 2.01 11.83
N ARG A 25 -18.02 2.52 12.11
CA ARG A 25 -18.54 3.76 11.49
C ARG A 25 -18.19 5.01 12.29
N LEU A 26 -17.61 4.85 13.48
CA LEU A 26 -17.22 5.97 14.33
C LEU A 26 -15.99 6.68 13.76
N ALA A 27 -15.60 7.80 14.37
CA ALA A 27 -14.29 8.38 14.09
C ALA A 27 -13.18 7.39 14.51
N PRO A 28 -12.02 7.37 13.82
CA PRO A 28 -10.99 6.37 14.07
C PRO A 28 -10.54 6.27 15.54
N ASP A 29 -10.39 7.41 16.22
CA ASP A 29 -10.06 7.47 17.65
C ASP A 29 -11.08 6.76 18.54
N GLN A 30 -12.36 6.97 18.26
CA GLN A 30 -13.44 6.36 19.02
C GLN A 30 -13.51 4.86 18.76
N ALA A 31 -13.32 4.45 17.51
CA ALA A 31 -13.33 3.04 17.14
C ALA A 31 -12.17 2.27 17.79
N VAL A 32 -10.96 2.86 17.82
CA VAL A 32 -9.81 2.26 18.52
C VAL A 32 -10.00 2.25 20.02
N ALA A 33 -10.60 3.29 20.62
CA ALA A 33 -10.95 3.28 22.04
C ALA A 33 -11.90 2.11 22.37
N VAL A 34 -12.93 1.88 21.55
CA VAL A 34 -13.83 0.73 21.70
C VAL A 34 -13.06 -0.59 21.56
N LEU A 35 -12.16 -0.71 20.58
CA LEU A 35 -11.32 -1.91 20.40
C LEU A 35 -10.47 -2.21 21.63
N THR A 36 -9.85 -1.19 22.23
CA THR A 36 -9.06 -1.32 23.47
C THR A 36 -9.94 -1.78 24.63
N GLU A 37 -11.10 -1.15 24.85
CA GLU A 37 -12.03 -1.55 25.92
C GLU A 37 -12.52 -2.99 25.75
N LEU A 38 -12.83 -3.43 24.53
CA LEU A 38 -13.25 -4.81 24.27
C LEU A 38 -12.16 -5.82 24.68
N ARG A 39 -10.89 -5.50 24.39
CA ARG A 39 -9.75 -6.35 24.76
C ARG A 39 -9.50 -6.36 26.26
N GLU A 40 -9.60 -5.21 26.93
CA GLU A 40 -9.48 -5.12 28.40
C GLU A 40 -10.56 -5.92 29.14
N LEU A 41 -11.77 -5.98 28.57
CA LEU A 41 -12.87 -6.78 29.09
C LEU A 41 -12.80 -8.28 28.72
N GLY A 42 -11.78 -8.70 27.95
CA GLY A 42 -11.61 -10.09 27.52
C GLY A 42 -12.60 -10.54 26.42
N LEU A 43 -13.27 -9.60 25.75
CA LEU A 43 -14.22 -9.85 24.65
C LEU A 43 -13.46 -10.04 23.33
N ALA A 44 -12.75 -11.16 23.23
CA ALA A 44 -11.80 -11.42 22.14
C ALA A 44 -12.47 -11.56 20.76
N GLU A 45 -13.63 -12.20 20.68
CA GLU A 45 -14.36 -12.38 19.42
C GLU A 45 -14.88 -11.04 18.90
N GLU A 46 -15.46 -10.22 19.78
CA GLU A 46 -15.88 -8.86 19.44
C GLU A 46 -14.70 -7.97 19.06
N ALA A 47 -13.58 -8.04 19.78
CA ALA A 47 -12.39 -7.28 19.41
C ALA A 47 -11.90 -7.66 18.00
N ALA A 48 -11.88 -8.95 17.66
CA ALA A 48 -11.52 -9.42 16.33
C ALA A 48 -12.51 -8.95 15.26
N GLU A 49 -13.81 -9.00 15.56
CA GLU A 49 -14.87 -8.53 14.66
C GLU A 49 -14.77 -7.02 14.38
N LEU A 50 -14.49 -6.20 15.41
CA LEU A 50 -14.27 -4.76 15.21
C LEU A 50 -13.03 -4.51 14.36
N PHE A 51 -11.93 -5.20 14.64
CA PHE A 51 -10.71 -5.05 13.86
C PHE A 51 -10.92 -5.42 12.39
N HIS A 52 -11.62 -6.52 12.11
CA HIS A 52 -12.01 -6.91 10.75
C HIS A 52 -12.86 -5.82 10.06
N ALA A 53 -13.78 -5.20 10.80
CA ALA A 53 -14.62 -4.13 10.27
C ALA A 53 -13.83 -2.86 9.89
N PHE A 54 -12.59 -2.68 10.36
CA PHE A 54 -11.74 -1.55 9.97
C PHE A 54 -11.38 -1.51 8.49
N TRP A 55 -11.44 -2.62 7.77
CA TRP A 55 -11.21 -2.63 6.32
C TRP A 55 -12.26 -1.85 5.54
N ALA A 56 -13.44 -1.63 6.12
CA ALA A 56 -14.49 -0.82 5.50
C ALA A 56 -14.26 0.69 5.63
N TYR A 57 -13.20 1.13 6.32
CA TYR A 57 -12.87 2.56 6.40
C TYR A 57 -12.54 3.12 5.02
N PRO A 58 -13.01 4.33 4.67
CA PRO A 58 -12.54 4.99 3.46
C PRO A 58 -11.04 5.28 3.57
N ALA A 59 -10.31 5.20 2.45
CA ALA A 59 -8.86 5.43 2.39
C ALA A 59 -8.41 6.72 3.10
N ALA A 60 -9.21 7.80 3.01
CA ALA A 60 -8.94 9.07 3.66
C ALA A 60 -8.95 9.03 5.20
N ALA A 61 -9.63 8.06 5.82
CA ALA A 61 -9.71 7.92 7.27
C ALA A 61 -8.66 6.94 7.84
N VAL A 62 -8.04 6.11 6.98
CA VAL A 62 -7.03 5.12 7.39
C VAL A 62 -5.79 5.75 8.03
N PRO A 63 -5.23 6.89 7.56
CA PRO A 63 -4.10 7.54 8.26
C PRO A 63 -4.42 7.88 9.72
N GLY A 64 -5.64 8.36 9.98
CA GLY A 64 -6.12 8.65 11.33
C GLY A 64 -6.31 7.38 12.17
N LEU A 65 -6.81 6.31 11.56
CA LEU A 65 -6.96 5.01 12.20
C LEU A 65 -5.62 4.40 12.62
N LEU A 66 -4.64 4.42 11.74
CA LEU A 66 -3.29 3.96 12.05
C LEU A 66 -2.65 4.80 13.17
N ALA A 67 -2.85 6.12 13.18
CA ALA A 67 -2.35 6.98 14.25
C ALA A 67 -3.06 6.72 15.60
N ALA A 68 -4.35 6.38 15.58
CA ALA A 68 -5.09 6.00 16.78
C ALA A 68 -4.60 4.65 17.33
N LEU A 69 -4.38 3.65 16.45
CA LEU A 69 -3.81 2.35 16.84
C LEU A 69 -2.41 2.51 17.44
N GLU A 70 -1.54 3.32 16.82
CA GLU A 70 -0.20 3.60 17.35
C GLU A 70 -0.24 4.22 18.75
N ARG A 71 -1.08 5.24 18.96
CA ARG A 71 -1.26 5.87 20.29
C ARG A 71 -1.82 4.90 21.33
N ALA A 72 -2.64 3.94 20.92
CA ALA A 72 -3.16 2.89 21.78
C ALA A 72 -2.18 1.72 21.99
N GLY A 73 -0.96 1.79 21.42
CA GLY A 73 0.05 0.72 21.52
C GLY A 73 -0.25 -0.50 20.64
N GLN A 74 -1.20 -0.39 19.72
CA GLN A 74 -1.68 -1.47 18.84
C GLN A 74 -0.92 -1.53 17.51
N ASN A 75 0.41 -1.46 17.56
CA ASN A 75 1.26 -1.39 16.36
C ASN A 75 1.14 -2.64 15.47
N ALA A 76 0.91 -3.82 16.06
CA ALA A 76 0.72 -5.06 15.32
C ALA A 76 -0.56 -5.00 14.46
N ASP A 77 -1.66 -4.48 15.02
CA ASP A 77 -2.92 -4.29 14.30
C ASP A 77 -2.76 -3.26 13.16
N GLY A 78 -2.00 -2.18 13.39
CA GLY A 78 -1.67 -1.23 12.33
C GLY A 78 -0.89 -1.86 11.17
N ALA A 79 0.10 -2.71 11.49
CA ALA A 79 0.85 -3.44 10.48
C ALA A 79 -0.02 -4.44 9.71
N THR A 80 -0.89 -5.18 10.39
CA THR A 80 -1.86 -6.08 9.76
C THR A 80 -2.84 -5.30 8.86
N LEU A 81 -3.34 -4.16 9.31
CA LEU A 81 -4.23 -3.33 8.51
C LEU A 81 -3.56 -2.88 7.20
N LEU A 82 -2.30 -2.43 7.26
CA LEU A 82 -1.54 -2.06 6.05
C LEU A 82 -1.28 -3.25 5.13
N TRP A 83 -1.08 -4.45 5.69
CA TRP A 83 -0.91 -5.67 4.90
C TRP A 83 -2.15 -5.98 4.07
N GLU A 84 -3.32 -5.94 4.69
CA GLU A 84 -4.61 -6.17 4.02
C GLU A 84 -4.88 -5.10 2.95
N TRP A 85 -4.63 -3.82 3.26
CA TRP A 85 -4.73 -2.73 2.29
C TRP A 85 -3.75 -2.85 1.12
N GLY A 86 -2.60 -3.52 1.31
CA GLY A 86 -1.67 -3.83 0.23
C GLY A 86 -2.25 -4.78 -0.84
N SER A 87 -3.30 -5.52 -0.46
CA SER A 87 -4.04 -6.43 -1.35
C SER A 87 -5.35 -5.84 -1.89
N ALA A 88 -5.68 -4.59 -1.53
CA ALA A 88 -6.88 -3.91 -2.00
C ALA A 88 -6.86 -3.67 -3.53
N PRO A 89 -8.03 -3.44 -4.16
CA PRO A 89 -8.10 -3.02 -5.56
C PRO A 89 -7.20 -1.81 -5.85
N THR A 90 -6.66 -1.73 -7.06
CA THR A 90 -5.67 -0.72 -7.43
C THR A 90 -6.14 0.72 -7.17
N SER A 91 -7.41 1.04 -7.44
CA SER A 91 -7.98 2.37 -7.16
C SER A 91 -8.02 2.71 -5.67
N GLU A 92 -8.26 1.73 -4.81
CA GLU A 92 -8.31 1.92 -3.36
C GLU A 92 -6.89 2.04 -2.78
N LEU A 93 -5.97 1.19 -3.22
CA LEU A 93 -4.56 1.23 -2.81
C LEU A 93 -3.88 2.55 -3.21
N THR A 94 -4.08 3.01 -4.45
CA THR A 94 -3.56 4.30 -4.93
C THR A 94 -4.10 5.47 -4.11
N SER A 95 -5.40 5.46 -3.81
CA SER A 95 -6.04 6.46 -2.96
C SER A 95 -5.43 6.48 -1.56
N LEU A 96 -5.24 5.30 -0.94
CA LEU A 96 -4.62 5.20 0.37
C LEU A 96 -3.18 5.69 0.36
N ALA A 97 -2.37 5.28 -0.62
CA ALA A 97 -0.98 5.70 -0.72
C ALA A 97 -0.87 7.23 -0.82
N ALA A 98 -1.75 7.87 -1.59
CA ALA A 98 -1.83 9.33 -1.66
C ALA A 98 -2.24 9.96 -0.32
N CYS A 99 -3.24 9.41 0.38
CA CYS A 99 -3.65 9.89 1.70
C CYS A 99 -2.52 9.76 2.74
N LEU A 100 -1.78 8.65 2.75
CA LEU A 100 -0.64 8.46 3.64
C LEU A 100 0.49 9.46 3.34
N GLN A 101 0.80 9.69 2.07
CA GLN A 101 1.77 10.72 1.64
C GLN A 101 1.36 12.11 2.13
N GLN A 102 0.08 12.48 2.00
CA GLN A 102 -0.45 13.77 2.44
C GLN A 102 -0.38 13.98 3.97
N HIS A 103 -0.33 12.90 4.74
CA HIS A 103 -0.21 12.93 6.20
C HIS A 103 1.24 12.68 6.67
N ASP A 104 2.23 12.82 5.78
CA ASP A 104 3.66 12.63 6.05
C ASP A 104 4.03 11.22 6.58
N ARG A 105 3.18 10.22 6.28
CA ARG A 105 3.33 8.84 6.73
C ARG A 105 4.21 7.99 5.80
N SER A 106 5.44 8.46 5.57
CA SER A 106 6.35 7.88 4.59
C SER A 106 6.71 6.41 4.86
N ALA A 107 6.83 6.02 6.14
CA ALA A 107 7.12 4.63 6.52
C ALA A 107 5.97 3.67 6.16
N ASP A 108 4.72 4.14 6.31
CA ASP A 108 3.53 3.35 5.99
C ASP A 108 3.27 3.29 4.50
N VAL A 109 3.50 4.38 3.77
CA VAL A 109 3.53 4.37 2.30
C VAL A 109 4.48 3.30 1.82
N ARG A 110 5.72 3.29 2.34
CA ARG A 110 6.73 2.30 1.95
C ARG A 110 6.28 0.88 2.30
N THR A 111 5.73 0.67 3.49
CA THR A 111 5.20 -0.63 3.92
C THR A 111 4.10 -1.11 2.97
N LEU A 112 3.11 -0.26 2.69
CA LEU A 112 2.01 -0.54 1.77
C LEU A 112 2.49 -0.94 0.37
N LEU A 113 3.40 -0.15 -0.22
CA LEU A 113 3.92 -0.42 -1.57
C LEU A 113 4.78 -1.69 -1.62
N ARG A 114 5.52 -2.01 -0.55
CA ARG A 114 6.26 -3.28 -0.44
C ARG A 114 5.32 -4.49 -0.37
N GLN A 115 4.14 -4.37 0.24
CA GLN A 115 3.13 -5.44 0.21
C GLN A 115 2.54 -5.60 -1.18
N ALA A 116 2.25 -4.49 -1.86
CA ALA A 116 1.79 -4.50 -3.25
C ALA A 116 2.77 -5.21 -4.20
N ALA A 117 4.07 -5.26 -3.86
CA ALA A 117 5.08 -5.95 -4.63
C ALA A 117 4.83 -7.46 -4.81
N GLY A 118 3.90 -8.08 -4.07
CA GLY A 118 3.47 -9.47 -4.29
C GLY A 118 2.51 -9.66 -5.47
N ARG A 119 1.96 -8.59 -6.04
CA ARG A 119 0.92 -8.64 -7.06
C ARG A 119 1.43 -9.12 -8.43
N PRO A 120 0.54 -9.58 -9.34
CA PRO A 120 0.91 -9.89 -10.71
C PRO A 120 1.55 -8.68 -11.43
N THR A 121 2.42 -8.95 -12.41
CA THR A 121 3.15 -7.88 -13.13
C THR A 121 2.23 -6.90 -13.84
N ALA A 122 1.12 -7.36 -14.42
CA ALA A 122 0.13 -6.50 -15.08
C ALA A 122 -0.49 -5.51 -14.07
N ASP A 123 -0.98 -6.02 -12.94
CA ASP A 123 -1.50 -5.21 -11.83
C ASP A 123 -0.50 -4.17 -11.32
N LEU A 124 0.80 -4.51 -11.30
CA LEU A 124 1.86 -3.61 -10.87
C LEU A 124 2.11 -2.47 -11.86
N ALA A 125 1.99 -2.73 -13.17
CA ALA A 125 2.06 -1.70 -14.19
C ALA A 125 0.87 -0.73 -14.08
N ASP A 126 -0.35 -1.28 -13.93
CA ASP A 126 -1.57 -0.48 -13.71
C ASP A 126 -1.47 0.34 -12.41
N LEU A 127 -0.91 -0.26 -11.35
CA LEU A 127 -0.69 0.44 -10.08
C LEU A 127 0.31 1.59 -10.25
N ALA A 128 1.43 1.39 -10.94
CA ALA A 128 2.39 2.45 -11.19
C ALA A 128 1.77 3.62 -11.98
N ALA A 129 0.94 3.31 -12.99
CA ALA A 129 0.23 4.30 -13.79
C ALA A 129 -0.84 5.08 -13.00
N GLY A 130 -1.45 4.45 -12.00
CA GLY A 130 -2.45 5.09 -11.14
C GLY A 130 -1.87 5.92 -9.99
N LEU A 131 -0.58 5.81 -9.70
CA LEU A 131 0.07 6.51 -8.60
C LEU A 131 0.54 7.92 -8.99
N PRO A 132 0.53 8.89 -8.06
CA PRO A 132 1.26 10.14 -8.23
C PRO A 132 2.76 9.90 -8.54
N PRO A 133 3.43 10.76 -9.33
CA PRO A 133 4.77 10.49 -9.83
C PRO A 133 5.82 10.11 -8.77
N ALA A 134 5.79 10.77 -7.61
CA ALA A 134 6.69 10.47 -6.50
C ALA A 134 6.46 9.06 -5.91
N LEU A 135 5.20 8.64 -5.83
CA LEU A 135 4.81 7.31 -5.33
C LEU A 135 5.07 6.21 -6.36
N ALA A 136 4.85 6.49 -7.64
CA ALA A 136 5.20 5.57 -8.73
C ALA A 136 6.71 5.31 -8.74
N THR A 137 7.53 6.36 -8.61
CA THR A 137 8.99 6.24 -8.50
C THR A 137 9.38 5.38 -7.30
N LEU A 138 8.76 5.59 -6.13
CA LEU A 138 9.03 4.81 -4.92
C LEU A 138 8.65 3.33 -5.11
N LEU A 139 7.48 3.05 -5.70
CA LEU A 139 7.05 1.69 -6.01
C LEU A 139 8.07 1.00 -6.92
N LEU A 140 8.47 1.63 -8.02
CA LEU A 140 9.40 1.03 -8.98
C LEU A 140 10.77 0.75 -8.37
N HIS A 141 11.24 1.59 -7.43
CA HIS A 141 12.44 1.31 -6.65
C HIS A 141 12.29 0.10 -5.73
N GLU A 142 11.16 -0.03 -5.03
CA GLU A 142 10.90 -1.21 -4.19
C GLU A 142 10.76 -2.47 -5.05
N LEU A 143 10.14 -2.40 -6.23
CA LEU A 143 10.04 -3.53 -7.16
C LEU A 143 11.42 -3.95 -7.68
N ALA A 144 12.29 -3.01 -8.07
CA ALA A 144 13.66 -3.31 -8.45
C ALA A 144 14.42 -4.06 -7.34
N ALA A 145 14.21 -3.66 -6.08
CA ALA A 145 14.84 -4.33 -4.94
C ALA A 145 14.26 -5.73 -4.68
N LEU A 146 12.94 -5.92 -4.80
CA LEU A 146 12.22 -7.09 -4.31
C LEU A 146 11.94 -8.17 -5.37
N ARG A 147 11.77 -7.79 -6.65
CA ARG A 147 11.35 -8.73 -7.70
C ARG A 147 12.54 -9.41 -8.40
N PRO A 148 12.39 -10.68 -8.80
CA PRO A 148 13.39 -11.39 -9.58
C PRO A 148 13.56 -10.79 -10.99
N PRO A 149 14.75 -10.96 -11.62
CA PRO A 149 15.05 -10.40 -12.95
C PRO A 149 14.01 -10.67 -14.04
N VAL A 150 13.50 -11.89 -14.12
CA VAL A 150 12.51 -12.28 -15.14
C VAL A 150 11.21 -11.47 -15.04
N GLU A 151 10.80 -11.12 -13.84
CA GLU A 151 9.58 -10.35 -13.62
C GLU A 151 9.82 -8.85 -13.82
N LEU A 152 11.03 -8.37 -13.53
CA LEU A 152 11.44 -7.01 -13.86
C LEU A 152 11.49 -6.77 -15.37
N VAL A 153 11.91 -7.77 -16.16
CA VAL A 153 11.85 -7.71 -17.63
C VAL A 153 10.40 -7.67 -18.11
N ARG A 154 9.52 -8.52 -17.55
CA ARG A 154 8.08 -8.49 -17.89
C ARG A 154 7.44 -7.16 -17.53
N LEU A 155 7.81 -6.57 -16.39
CA LEU A 155 7.33 -5.26 -15.97
C LEU A 155 7.81 -4.18 -16.93
N ALA A 156 9.10 -4.18 -17.28
CA ALA A 156 9.66 -3.25 -18.26
C ALA A 156 8.94 -3.33 -19.61
N ALA A 157 8.64 -4.54 -20.09
CA ALA A 157 7.87 -4.74 -21.32
C ALA A 157 6.42 -4.21 -21.19
N ALA A 158 5.77 -4.38 -20.03
CA ALA A 158 4.44 -3.82 -19.79
C ALA A 158 4.44 -2.29 -19.73
N LEU A 159 5.56 -1.67 -19.35
CA LEU A 159 5.73 -0.23 -19.24
C LEU A 159 6.29 0.43 -20.51
N ASP A 160 6.63 -0.32 -21.57
CA ASP A 160 7.24 0.23 -22.79
C ASP A 160 6.38 1.32 -23.49
N GLY A 161 5.06 1.25 -23.31
CA GLY A 161 4.12 2.27 -23.78
C GLY A 161 4.11 3.58 -22.96
N ASP A 162 4.78 3.62 -21.80
CA ASP A 162 4.89 4.78 -20.91
C ASP A 162 6.37 5.11 -20.65
N PRO A 163 6.96 6.03 -21.44
CA PRO A 163 8.36 6.38 -21.32
C PRO A 163 8.78 6.96 -19.97
N GLU A 164 7.85 7.57 -19.23
CA GLU A 164 8.15 8.16 -17.92
C GLU A 164 8.30 7.06 -16.87
N LEU A 165 7.32 6.16 -16.77
CA LEU A 165 7.38 5.03 -15.84
C LEU A 165 8.51 4.06 -16.19
N TYR A 166 8.70 3.78 -17.48
CA TYR A 166 9.83 2.98 -17.94
C TYR A 166 11.16 3.62 -17.53
N GLY A 167 11.30 4.93 -17.74
CA GLY A 167 12.49 5.69 -17.35
C GLY A 167 12.78 5.64 -15.85
N GLN A 168 11.73 5.71 -15.01
CA GLN A 168 11.85 5.58 -13.55
C GLN A 168 12.30 4.18 -13.13
N LEU A 169 11.75 3.11 -13.74
CA LEU A 169 12.19 1.73 -13.49
C LEU A 169 13.65 1.55 -13.92
N LEU A 170 14.01 2.05 -15.10
CA LEU A 170 15.39 1.97 -15.61
C LEU A 170 16.37 2.71 -14.68
N ALA A 171 15.99 3.88 -14.16
CA ALA A 171 16.80 4.60 -13.19
C ALA A 171 17.04 3.78 -11.92
N ALA A 172 16.00 3.11 -11.38
CA ALA A 172 16.12 2.23 -10.23
C ALA A 172 17.06 1.03 -10.50
N LEU A 173 16.94 0.38 -11.67
CA LEU A 173 17.81 -0.74 -12.05
C LEU A 173 19.28 -0.29 -12.21
N ARG A 174 19.51 0.91 -12.73
CA ARG A 174 20.87 1.45 -12.96
C ARG A 174 21.53 1.96 -11.69
N ALA A 175 20.77 2.31 -10.66
CA ALA A 175 21.32 2.69 -9.36
C ALA A 175 22.16 1.57 -8.72
N ASP A 176 21.87 0.30 -9.04
CA ASP A 176 22.69 -0.87 -8.71
C ASP A 176 22.85 -1.79 -9.93
N GLU A 177 23.58 -1.31 -10.93
CA GLU A 177 23.83 -2.06 -12.18
C GLU A 177 24.52 -3.41 -11.93
N THR A 178 25.29 -3.55 -10.85
CA THR A 178 25.93 -4.83 -10.51
C THR A 178 24.90 -5.88 -10.14
N ARG A 179 23.92 -5.54 -9.29
CA ARG A 179 22.79 -6.41 -8.95
C ARG A 179 21.90 -6.69 -10.16
N HIS A 180 21.71 -5.70 -11.03
CA HIS A 180 20.75 -5.77 -12.14
C HIS A 180 21.36 -6.10 -13.51
N ARG A 181 22.63 -6.52 -13.56
CA ARG A 181 23.35 -6.82 -14.80
C ARG A 181 22.60 -7.78 -15.72
N THR A 182 22.07 -8.87 -15.16
CA THR A 182 21.30 -9.87 -15.92
C THR A 182 20.00 -9.29 -16.46
N THR A 183 19.25 -8.56 -15.62
CA THR A 183 18.01 -7.87 -16.04
C THR A 183 18.30 -6.94 -17.21
N LEU A 184 19.29 -6.06 -17.08
CA LEU A 184 19.68 -5.10 -18.13
C LEU A 184 20.17 -5.79 -19.41
N ALA A 185 20.91 -6.90 -19.30
CA ALA A 185 21.32 -7.68 -20.47
C ALA A 185 20.11 -8.27 -21.20
N THR A 186 19.15 -8.83 -20.47
CA THR A 186 17.92 -9.38 -21.06
C THR A 186 17.07 -8.29 -21.72
N LEU A 187 16.92 -7.11 -21.10
CA LEU A 187 16.22 -5.98 -21.73
C LEU A 187 16.80 -5.64 -23.11
N ARG A 188 18.14 -5.61 -23.24
CA ARG A 188 18.79 -5.35 -24.53
C ARG A 188 18.52 -6.44 -25.56
N THR A 189 18.52 -7.71 -25.14
CA THR A 189 18.20 -8.84 -26.02
C THR A 189 16.77 -8.79 -26.53
N GLU A 190 15.83 -8.34 -25.68
CA GLU A 190 14.42 -8.13 -26.05
C GLU A 190 14.18 -6.82 -26.83
N GLY A 191 15.23 -6.03 -27.10
CA GLY A 191 15.13 -4.78 -27.85
C GLY A 191 14.62 -3.58 -27.05
N LEU A 192 14.50 -3.70 -25.73
CA LEU A 192 14.05 -2.61 -24.85
C LEU A 192 15.20 -1.63 -24.56
N PRO A 193 14.92 -0.31 -24.50
CA PRO A 193 15.96 0.71 -24.34
C PRO A 193 16.59 0.67 -22.95
N THR A 194 17.90 0.45 -22.84
CA THR A 194 18.61 0.49 -21.55
C THR A 194 19.35 1.79 -21.27
N ASP A 195 19.31 2.73 -22.21
CA ASP A 195 19.88 4.06 -22.06
C ASP A 195 18.78 5.05 -21.66
N PRO A 196 19.10 6.04 -20.80
CA PRO A 196 18.12 7.04 -20.39
C PRO A 196 17.56 7.74 -21.62
N PRO A 197 16.25 8.07 -21.63
CA PRO A 197 15.66 8.84 -22.72
C PRO A 197 16.49 10.11 -22.91
N ALA A 198 16.98 10.33 -24.13
CA ALA A 198 17.81 11.48 -24.44
C ALA A 198 17.06 12.75 -24.03
N ALA A 199 17.63 13.56 -23.14
CA ALA A 199 17.05 14.84 -22.78
C ALA A 199 16.72 15.61 -24.07
N PRO A 200 15.53 16.25 -24.18
CA PRO A 200 15.16 16.96 -25.39
C PRO A 200 16.25 17.98 -25.69
N ARG A 201 16.92 17.79 -26.83
CA ARG A 201 18.03 18.65 -27.25
C ARG A 201 17.47 20.06 -27.35
N SER A 202 17.91 20.95 -26.46
CA SER A 202 17.49 22.34 -26.47
C SER A 202 17.76 22.90 -27.87
N ARG A 203 16.73 23.48 -28.49
CA ARG A 203 16.76 24.01 -29.87
C ARG A 203 17.58 25.31 -29.99
N TRP A 204 18.46 25.57 -29.04
CA TRP A 204 19.26 26.80 -28.90
C TRP A 204 20.72 26.48 -29.20
N GLY A 205 21.01 26.27 -30.48
CA GLY A 205 22.35 25.94 -30.96
C GLY A 205 22.51 26.13 -32.45
N ARG A 206 21.94 27.19 -33.03
CA ARG A 206 22.33 27.73 -34.33
C ARG A 206 22.24 29.25 -34.25
N ARG A 207 23.37 29.88 -33.95
CA ARG A 207 23.68 31.26 -34.37
C ARG A 207 24.71 31.16 -35.48
#